data_AF-A0A251RWJ6-F1
#
_entry.id   AF-A0A251RWJ6-F1
#
_cell.length_a   1.000
_cell.length_b   1.000
_cell.length_c   1.000
_cell.angle_alpha   90.00
_cell.angle_beta   90.00
_cell.angle_gamma   90.00
#
_symmetry.space_group_name_H-M   'P 1'
#
loop_
_entity.id
_entity.type
_entity.pdbx_description
1 polymer ?
#
loop_
_entity_poly.entity_id
_entity_poly.type
_entity_poly.pdbx_seq_one_letter_code
_entity_poly.pdbx_strand_id
1 'polypeptide(L)' 'MQMLYEAEDFASSTRKIEDIYNDALAIYHVSYDNAIKCGDVRKCGFAWKVAGEALCSFHESKTPGRSISFKTNVLSKFI' A
#
# COMPACT_ATOMS: atom_id res chain seq x y z
N MET A 1 -3.21 -20.86 -0.85
CA MET A 1 -2.72 -19.51 -1.19
C MET A 1 -3.64 -18.54 -0.48
N GLN A 2 -3.11 -17.68 0.40
CA GLN A 2 -3.91 -16.72 1.16
C GLN A 2 -3.71 -15.35 0.52
N MET A 3 -4.79 -14.74 0.04
CA MET A 3 -4.77 -13.41 -0.57
C MET A 3 -4.83 -12.35 0.51
N LEU A 4 -4.16 -11.21 0.29
CA LEU A 4 -4.16 -10.09 1.25
C LEU A 4 -5.59 -9.66 1.59
N TYR A 5 -6.47 -9.61 0.60
CA TYR A 5 -7.85 -9.16 0.78
C TYR A 5 -8.86 -10.28 1.00
N GLU A 6 -8.43 -11.54 1.03
CA GLU A 6 -9.33 -12.71 0.89
C GLU A 6 -10.21 -12.66 -0.37
N ALA A 7 -9.83 -11.80 -1.32
CA ALA A 7 -10.50 -11.53 -2.59
C ALA A 7 -9.44 -11.21 -3.65
N GLU A 8 -9.88 -11.09 -4.91
CA GLU A 8 -8.99 -10.81 -6.05
C GLU A 8 -8.37 -9.41 -5.96
N ASP A 9 -9.12 -8.45 -5.44
CA ASP A 9 -8.71 -7.06 -5.29
C ASP A 9 -9.24 -6.43 -3.99
N PHE A 10 -8.84 -5.18 -3.73
CA PHE A 10 -9.27 -4.45 -2.55
C PHE A 10 -10.78 -4.16 -2.57
N ALA A 11 -11.34 -3.84 -3.74
CA ALA A 11 -12.74 -3.44 -3.90
C ALA A 11 -13.74 -4.59 -3.66
N SER A 12 -13.34 -5.82 -3.95
CA SER A 12 -14.13 -7.05 -3.78
C SER A 12 -13.99 -7.68 -2.40
N SER A 13 -13.16 -7.11 -1.52
CA SER A 13 -12.93 -7.62 -0.18
C SER A 13 -14.17 -7.51 0.71
N THR A 14 -14.48 -8.59 1.44
CA THR A 14 -15.47 -8.59 2.52
C THR A 14 -14.83 -8.42 3.90
N ARG A 15 -13.50 -8.30 3.98
CA ARG A 15 -12.79 -8.10 5.25
C ARG A 15 -13.13 -6.73 5.84
N LYS A 16 -13.01 -6.61 7.16
CA LYS A 16 -13.12 -5.30 7.82
C LYS A 16 -12.00 -4.40 7.32
N ILE A 17 -12.38 -3.17 6.96
CA ILE A 17 -11.45 -2.22 6.35
C ILE A 17 -10.28 -1.88 7.28
N GLU A 18 -10.51 -1.86 8.59
CA GLU A 18 -9.46 -1.62 9.59
C GLU A 18 -8.40 -2.73 9.60
N ASP A 19 -8.80 -3.99 9.43
CA ASP A 19 -7.87 -5.12 9.39
C ASP A 19 -7.02 -5.07 8.12
N ILE A 20 -7.64 -4.72 6.99
CA ILE A 20 -6.92 -4.52 5.72
C ILE A 20 -5.89 -3.39 5.86
N TYR A 21 -6.27 -2.26 6.49
CA TYR A 21 -5.36 -1.15 6.72
C TYR A 21 -4.18 -1.53 7.63
N ASN A 22 -4.44 -2.29 8.69
CA ASN A 22 -3.38 -2.77 9.58
C ASN A 22 -2.39 -3.67 8.84
N ASP A 23 -2.86 -4.59 8.01
CA ASP A 23 -2.00 -5.47 7.21
C ASP A 23 -1.20 -4.67 6.18
N ALA A 24 -1.85 -3.72 5.48
CA ALA A 24 -1.19 -2.84 4.52
C ALA A 24 -0.07 -2.01 5.15
N LEU A 25 -0.31 -1.45 6.34
CA LEU A 25 0.69 -0.70 7.11
C LEU A 25 1.84 -1.61 7.55
N ALA A 26 1.56 -2.82 8.02
CA ALA A 26 2.59 -3.79 8.40
C ALA A 26 3.50 -4.12 7.21
N ILE A 27 2.94 -4.37 6.03
CA ILE A 27 3.68 -4.62 4.78
C ILE A 27 4.54 -3.40 4.41
N TYR A 28 3.97 -2.19 4.50
CA TYR A 28 4.71 -0.97 4.21
C TYR A 28 5.91 -0.80 5.16
N HIS A 29 5.70 -0.93 6.48
CA HIS A 29 6.76 -0.76 7.47
C HIS A 29 7.88 -1.78 7.30
N VAL A 30 7.56 -3.06 7.09
CA VAL A 30 8.58 -4.10 6.85
C VAL A 30 9.38 -3.80 5.57
N SER A 31 8.69 -3.39 4.49
CA SER A 31 9.34 -3.05 3.22
C SER A 31 10.22 -1.81 3.35
N TYR A 32 9.76 -0.81 4.09
CA TYR A 32 10.49 0.42 4.35
C TYR A 32 11.74 0.16 5.19
N ASP A 33 11.62 -0.58 6.29
CA ASP A 33 12.75 -0.95 7.14
C ASP A 33 13.80 -1.74 6.34
N ASN A 34 13.37 -2.65 5.47
CA ASN A 34 14.24 -3.36 4.56
C ASN A 34 14.93 -2.44 3.55
N ALA A 35 14.19 -1.48 2.97
CA ALA A 35 14.76 -0.48 2.07
C ALA A 35 15.83 0.38 2.76
N ILE A 36 15.59 0.80 4.01
CA ILE A 36 16.56 1.54 4.82
C ILE A 36 17.80 0.68 5.12
N LYS A 37 17.62 -0.56 5.60
CA LYS A 37 18.73 -1.48 5.89
C LYS A 37 19.62 -1.74 4.68
N CYS A 38 19.02 -1.80 3.49
CA CYS A 38 19.76 -2.01 2.25
C CYS A 38 20.21 -0.73 1.55
N GLY A 39 19.84 0.46 2.04
CA GLY A 39 20.10 1.74 1.37
C GLY A 39 19.47 1.86 -0.02
N ASP A 40 18.32 1.20 -0.27
CA ASP A 40 17.70 1.13 -1.60
C ASP A 40 16.19 1.29 -1.53
N VAL A 41 15.73 2.52 -1.80
CA VAL A 41 14.32 2.93 -1.77
C VAL A 41 13.42 2.13 -2.72
N ARG A 42 13.97 1.54 -3.79
CA ARG A 42 13.18 0.74 -4.74
C ARG A 42 12.55 -0.49 -4.08
N LYS A 43 13.12 -0.95 -2.95
CA LYS A 43 12.57 -2.06 -2.17
C LYS A 43 11.20 -1.74 -1.54
N CYS A 44 10.86 -0.47 -1.34
CA CYS A 44 9.51 -0.06 -0.96
C CYS A 44 8.46 -0.38 -2.05
N GLY A 45 8.89 -0.60 -3.30
CA GLY A 45 7.99 -0.94 -4.41
C GLY A 45 7.16 -2.21 -4.16
N PHE A 46 7.67 -3.16 -3.36
CA PHE A 46 6.90 -4.34 -2.98
C PHE A 46 5.59 -3.98 -2.25
N ALA A 47 5.67 -3.07 -1.26
CA ALA A 47 4.48 -2.64 -0.53
C ALA A 47 3.46 -1.95 -1.44
N TRP A 48 3.92 -1.13 -2.38
CA TRP A 48 3.04 -0.48 -3.34
C TRP A 48 2.38 -1.47 -4.32
N LYS A 49 3.09 -2.52 -4.74
CA LYS A 49 2.52 -3.56 -5.61
C LYS A 49 1.47 -4.42 -4.92
N VAL A 50 1.66 -4.72 -3.64
CA VAL A 50 0.80 -5.67 -2.91
C VAL A 50 -0.33 -4.96 -2.16
N ALA A 51 -0.06 -3.81 -1.56
CA ALA A 51 -0.97 -3.12 -0.65
C ALA A 51 -1.27 -1.66 -1.04
N GLY A 52 -0.87 -1.24 -2.25
CA GLY A 52 -0.94 0.16 -2.67
C GLY A 52 -2.34 0.77 -2.59
N GLU A 53 -3.37 0.04 -3.04
CA GLU A 53 -4.76 0.49 -3.00
C GLU A 53 -5.24 0.73 -1.56
N ALA A 54 -5.00 -0.23 -0.66
CA ALA A 54 -5.32 -0.10 0.75
C ALA A 54 -4.57 1.06 1.42
N LEU A 55 -3.29 1.29 1.09
CA LEU A 55 -2.50 2.41 1.61
C LEU A 55 -3.04 3.77 1.14
N CYS A 56 -3.43 3.88 -0.13
CA CYS A 56 -4.06 5.08 -0.66
C CYS A 56 -5.41 5.36 0.03
N SER A 57 -6.26 4.35 0.13
CA SER A 57 -7.57 4.45 0.78
C SER A 57 -7.44 4.82 2.27
N PHE A 58 -6.46 4.22 2.98
CA PHE A 58 -6.13 4.59 4.35
C PHE A 58 -5.76 6.08 4.47
N HIS A 59 -4.86 6.57 3.60
CA HIS A 59 -4.45 7.98 3.63
C HIS A 59 -5.63 8.93 3.39
N GLU A 60 -6.50 8.62 2.42
CA GLU A 60 -7.71 9.40 2.17
C GLU A 60 -8.64 9.43 3.40
N SER A 61 -8.81 8.28 4.08
CA SER A 61 -9.62 8.20 5.31
C SER A 61 -9.09 9.06 6.45
N LYS A 62 -7.76 9.26 6.54
CA LYS A 62 -7.10 10.04 7.60
C LYS A 62 -6.95 11.52 7.26
N THR A 63 -7.01 11.88 5.98
CA THR A 63 -6.80 13.24 5.50
C THR A 63 -7.89 13.65 4.49
N PRO A 64 -9.16 13.69 4.92
CA PRO A 64 -10.26 14.06 4.04
C PRO A 64 -10.05 15.47 3.49
N GLY A 65 -10.16 15.62 2.16
CA GLY A 65 -9.99 16.90 1.46
C GLY A 65 -8.56 17.25 1.04
N ARG A 66 -7.55 16.43 1.38
CA ARG A 66 -6.17 16.57 0.87
C ARG A 66 -5.95 15.58 -0.26
N SER A 67 -6.16 16.02 -1.50
CA SER A 67 -5.86 15.22 -2.69
C SER A 67 -4.36 14.93 -2.76
N ILE A 68 -3.98 13.65 -2.79
CA ILE A 68 -2.61 13.27 -3.17
C ILE A 68 -2.50 13.47 -4.68
N SER A 69 -1.77 14.50 -5.11
CA SER A 69 -1.45 14.68 -6.53
C SER A 69 -0.36 13.68 -6.92
N PHE A 70 -0.77 12.46 -7.29
CA PHE A 70 0.15 11.53 -7.92
C PHE A 70 0.51 12.06 -9.30
N LYS A 71 1.75 12.52 -9.49
CA LYS A 71 2.31 12.60 -10.84
C LYS A 71 2.42 11.16 -11.34
N THR A 72 1.59 10.79 -12.31
CA THR A 72 1.57 9.49 -12.99
C THR A 72 2.97 8.99 -13.38
N ASN A 73 3.89 9.91 -13.69
CA ASN A 73 5.30 9.62 -13.99
C ASN A 73 6.07 8.93 -12.83
N VAL A 74 5.61 9.06 -11.58
CA VAL A 74 6.22 8.39 -10.43
C VAL A 74 5.75 6.92 -10.36
N LEU A 75 4.46 6.67 -10.59
CA LEU A 75 3.88 5.31 -10.56
C LEU A 75 4.46 4.42 -11.67
N SER A 76 4.69 4.99 -12.86
CA SER A 76 5.31 4.26 -13.99
C SER A 76 6.75 3.78 -13.73
N LYS A 77 7.42 4.28 -12.68
CA LYS A 77 8.78 3.83 -12.30
C LYS A 77 8.77 2.69 -11.29
N PHE A 78 7.62 2.34 -10.73
CA PHE A 78 7.48 1.28 -9.72
C PHE A 78 6.74 0.04 -10.24
N ILE A 79 6.06 0.12 -11.38
CA ILE A 79 5.51 -1.05 -12.10
C ILE A 79 6.65 -1.69 -12.88
#